data_AF-G4CG89-F1
#
_entry.id   AF-G4CG89-F1
#
_cell.length_a   1.000
_cell.length_b   1.000
_cell.length_c   1.000
_cell.angle_alpha   90.00
_cell.angle_beta   90.00
_cell.angle_gamma   90.00
#
_symmetry.space_group_name_H-M   'P 1'
#
loop_
_entity.id
_entity.type
_entity.pdbx_description
1 polymer ?
#
loop_
_entity_poly.entity_id
_entity_poly.type
_entity_poly.pdbx_seq_one_letter_code
_entity_poly.pdbx_strand_id
1 'polypeptide(L)' 'MTKNDVHVIPLNDYREHDQSRDCWCCPTVNDDGLVIHHAMDGRERYESGEMLLQ' A
#
# COMPACT_ATOMS: atom_id res chain seq x y z
N MET A 1 19.39 -9.85 -5.63
CA MET A 1 19.20 -9.50 -4.21
C MET A 1 19.37 -8.00 -4.08
N THR A 2 18.36 -7.23 -4.49
CA THR A 2 18.37 -5.78 -4.37
C THR A 2 17.91 -5.44 -2.95
N LYS A 3 18.71 -4.62 -2.24
CA LYS A 3 18.42 -3.92 -0.97
C LYS A 3 17.01 -4.19 -0.41
N ASN A 4 16.92 -4.77 0.80
CA ASN A 4 15.66 -5.01 1.52
C ASN A 4 14.68 -3.83 1.34
N ASP A 5 13.65 -4.02 0.52
CA ASP A 5 12.61 -3.02 0.28
C ASP A 5 11.98 -2.64 1.63
N VAL A 6 11.59 -1.37 1.76
CA VAL A 6 10.82 -0.91 2.92
C VAL A 6 9.35 -1.00 2.55
N HIS A 7 8.63 -1.90 3.22
CA HIS A 7 7.20 -2.08 2.99
C HIS A 7 6.39 -1.28 4.01
N VAL A 8 5.51 -0.40 3.52
CA VAL A 8 4.50 0.29 4.32
C VAL A 8 3.18 -0.46 4.14
N ILE A 9 2.72 -1.14 5.18
CA ILE A 9 1.52 -2.00 5.15
C ILE A 9 0.38 -1.34 5.94
N PRO A 10 -0.84 -1.26 5.37
CA PRO A 10 -2.00 -0.76 6.09
C PRO A 10 -2.33 -1.65 7.29
N LEU A 11 -2.51 -1.04 8.46
CA LEU A 11 -2.97 -1.74 9.66
C LEU A 11 -4.48 -2.00 9.59
N ASN A 12 -4.93 -3.08 10.24
CA ASN A 12 -6.34 -3.47 10.36
C ASN A 12 -7.08 -3.52 9.00
N ASP A 13 -6.41 -4.02 7.97
CA ASP A 13 -7.05 -4.21 6.67
C ASP A 13 -7.97 -5.45 6.68
N TYR A 14 -8.94 -5.48 5.77
CA TYR A 14 -9.88 -6.60 5.61
C TYR A 14 -9.22 -7.87 5.09
N ARG A 15 -8.01 -7.75 4.56
CA ARG A 15 -7.21 -8.85 4.03
C ARG A 15 -5.73 -8.63 4.33
N GLU A 16 -5.04 -9.70 4.70
CA GLU A 16 -3.60 -9.67 4.99
C GLU A 16 -2.77 -9.38 3.74
N HIS A 17 -1.66 -8.65 3.92
CA HIS A 17 -0.73 -8.26 2.85
C HIS A 17 0.53 -9.11 2.89
N ASP A 18 0.95 -9.56 1.70
CA ASP A 18 2.26 -10.15 1.52
C ASP A 18 3.32 -9.04 1.44
N GLN A 19 4.48 -9.22 2.09
CA GLN A 19 5.64 -8.33 1.92
C GLN A 19 6.32 -8.58 0.56
N SER A 20 5.59 -8.29 -0.51
CA SER A 20 5.99 -8.49 -1.90
C SER A 20 5.52 -7.34 -2.78
N ARG A 21 6.26 -7.08 -3.87
CA ARG A 21 5.84 -6.15 -4.93
C ARG A 21 4.64 -6.68 -5.73
N ASP A 22 4.40 -7.99 -5.67
CA ASP A 22 3.31 -8.69 -6.35
C ASP A 22 2.09 -8.91 -5.43
N CYS A 23 1.98 -8.15 -4.33
CA CYS A 23 0.83 -8.23 -3.42
C CYS A 23 -0.49 -7.95 -4.18
N TRP A 24 -1.57 -8.62 -3.76
CA TRP A 24 -2.89 -8.50 -4.38
C TRP A 24 -3.45 -7.07 -4.39
N CYS A 25 -2.94 -6.19 -3.52
CA CYS A 25 -3.34 -4.80 -3.43
C CYS A 25 -2.69 -3.90 -4.50
N CYS A 26 -1.85 -4.45 -5.39
CA CYS A 26 -1.11 -3.72 -6.42
C CYS A 26 -0.31 -2.53 -5.84
N PRO A 27 0.71 -2.79 -4.99
CA PRO A 27 1.41 -1.74 -4.27
C PRO A 27 2.13 -0.77 -5.21
N THR A 28 2.28 0.48 -4.77
CA THR A 28 3.09 1.48 -5.47
C THR A 28 4.56 1.33 -5.07
N VAL A 29 5.43 1.12 -6.06
CA VAL A 29 6.87 0.98 -5.88
C VAL A 29 7.57 2.23 -6.41
N ASN A 30 8.49 2.81 -5.64
CA ASN A 30 9.33 3.91 -6.09
C ASN A 30 10.78 3.49 -6.35
N ASP A 31 11.57 4.39 -6.94
CA ASP A 31 12.97 4.14 -7.31
C ASP A 31 13.91 3.94 -6.10
N ASP A 32 13.50 4.35 -4.90
CA ASP A 32 14.24 4.21 -3.65
C ASP A 32 14.03 2.85 -2.95
N GLY A 33 13.14 1.99 -3.48
CA GLY A 33 12.79 0.71 -2.87
C GLY A 33 11.77 0.81 -1.74
N LEU A 34 10.98 1.89 -1.71
CA LEU A 34 9.79 2.00 -0.87
C LEU A 34 8.60 1.35 -1.61
N VAL A 35 7.93 0.43 -0.93
CA VAL A 35 6.76 -0.29 -1.43
C VAL A 35 5.57 0.06 -0.54
N ILE A 36 4.65 0.85 -1.08
CA ILE A 36 3.46 1.33 -0.37
C ILE A 36 2.28 0.42 -0.76
N HIS A 37 1.75 -0.31 0.21
CA HIS A 37 0.55 -1.13 0.02
C HIS A 37 -0.72 -0.30 0.24
N HIS A 38 -1.76 -0.61 -0.53
CA HIS A 38 -3.04 0.10 -0.52
C HIS A 38 -4.08 -0.70 0.25
N ALA A 39 -4.94 -0.03 1.00
CA ALA A 39 -5.95 -0.73 1.77
C ALA A 39 -7.03 -1.34 0.87
N MET A 40 -7.65 -2.45 1.27
CA MET A 40 -8.74 -3.06 0.48
C MET A 40 -9.92 -2.09 0.28
N ASP A 41 -10.18 -1.24 1.27
CA ASP A 41 -11.26 -0.25 1.23
C ASP A 41 -10.89 1.06 0.55
N GLY A 42 -9.64 1.20 0.09
CA GLY A 42 -9.17 2.40 -0.59
C GLY A 42 -9.21 3.64 0.28
N ARG A 43 -9.13 3.50 1.61
CA ARG A 43 -9.31 4.61 2.56
C ARG A 43 -8.28 5.73 2.41
N GLU A 44 -7.12 5.43 1.84
CA GLU A 44 -6.08 6.42 1.48
C GLU A 44 -6.61 7.50 0.52
N ARG A 45 -7.64 7.20 -0.27
CA ARG A 45 -8.24 8.14 -1.22
C ARG A 45 -9.01 9.28 -0.54
N TYR A 46 -9.45 9.08 0.70
CA TYR A 46 -10.00 10.15 1.51
C TYR A 46 -8.88 11.05 2.07
N GLU A 47 -7.73 10.46 2.41
CA GLU A 47 -6.57 11.20 2.92
C GLU A 47 -5.91 12.04 1.82
N SER A 48 -5.88 11.54 0.58
CA SER A 48 -5.36 12.26 -0.60
C SER A 48 -6.32 13.35 -1.12
N GLY A 49 -7.58 13.34 -0.69
CA GLY A 49 -8.62 14.24 -1.18
C GLY A 49 -9.24 13.86 -2.53
N GLU A 50 -8.94 12.67 -3.05
CA GLU A 50 -9.63 12.11 -4.22
C GLU A 50 -11.11 11.81 -3.95
N MET A 51 -11.44 11.50 -2.70
CA MET A 51 -12.80 11.26 -2.23
C MET A 51 -13.14 12.19 -1.05
N LEU A 52 -14.38 12.66 -1.00
CA LEU A 52 -14.90 13.44 0.12
C LEU A 52 -15.68 12.54 1.08
N LEU A 53 -15.51 12.78 2.38
CA LEU A 53 -16.41 12.25 3.40
C LEU A 53 -17.80 12.86 3.17
N GLN A 54 -18.81 11.99 3.03
CA GLN A 54 -20.20 12.39 2.80
C GLN A 54 -20.92 12.72 4.10
#